data_AF-A0A926M963-F1
#
_entry.id   AF-A0A926M963-F1
#
_cell.length_a   1.000
_cell.length_b   1.000
_cell.length_c   1.000
_cell.angle_alpha   90.00
_cell.angle_beta   90.00
_cell.angle_gamma   90.00
#
_symmetry.space_group_name_H-M   'P 1'
#
loop_
_entity.id
_entity.type
_entity.pdbx_description
1 polymer ?
#
loop_
_entity_poly.entity_id
_entity_poly.type
_entity_poly.pdbx_seq_one_letter_code
_entity_poly.pdbx_strand_id
1 'polypeptide(L)'
;MKKILLIIFIIIPFSLNANDQAKEGKVAKYVMENIQKEYLNCYSFYKVAAVSFKKAGKDKNIIDNLESSADVSLKYTYDLGEIMGFNPEVMSQITKDNVNNFVELAKKDFSSLAKKYGLMCKNLVEDPEQRTNFWEEKGKIKFK
;
A
#
# COMPACT_ATOMS: atom_id res chain seq x y z
N MET A 1 39.00 -13.14 -45.55
CA MET A 1 38.28 -14.33 -46.06
C MET A 1 37.54 -14.98 -44.91
N LYS A 2 36.21 -15.01 -45.06
CA LYS A 2 35.18 -15.69 -44.27
C LYS A 2 35.66 -16.94 -43.50
N LYS A 3 35.43 -16.96 -42.19
CA LYS A 3 34.91 -18.15 -41.49
C LYS A 3 33.91 -17.70 -40.42
N ILE A 4 32.66 -17.59 -40.87
CA ILE A 4 31.44 -17.55 -40.06
C ILE A 4 31.28 -18.96 -39.48
N LEU A 5 31.27 -19.12 -38.16
CA LEU A 5 30.78 -20.36 -37.54
C LEU A 5 30.00 -20.02 -36.25
N LEU A 6 28.69 -19.98 -36.45
CA LEU A 6 27.62 -20.47 -35.56
C LEU A 6 27.49 -19.85 -34.17
N ILE A 7 26.82 -18.70 -34.14
CA ILE A 7 25.94 -18.32 -33.03
C ILE A 7 24.77 -19.33 -33.05
N ILE A 8 24.86 -20.40 -32.27
CA ILE A 8 23.68 -21.19 -31.91
C ILE A 8 22.93 -20.35 -30.89
N PHE A 9 22.06 -19.50 -31.43
CA PHE A 9 20.98 -18.88 -30.71
C PHE A 9 20.09 -20.04 -30.24
N ILE A 10 20.26 -20.44 -28.98
CA ILE A 10 19.27 -21.25 -28.27
C ILE A 10 18.07 -20.31 -28.08
N ILE A 11 17.26 -20.15 -29.13
CA ILE A 11 15.89 -19.70 -29.03
C ILE A 11 15.15 -20.90 -28.43
N ILE A 12 15.29 -21.10 -27.11
CA ILE A 12 14.23 -21.77 -26.38
C ILE A 12 13.06 -20.80 -26.52
N PRO A 13 11.96 -21.15 -27.21
CA PRO A 13 10.75 -20.40 -27.03
C PRO A 13 10.42 -20.56 -25.54
N PHE A 14 10.66 -19.51 -24.76
CA PHE A 14 9.97 -19.34 -23.49
C PHE A 14 8.49 -19.22 -23.87
N SER A 15 7.84 -20.37 -23.99
CA SER A 15 6.40 -20.51 -24.09
C SER A 15 5.83 -20.13 -22.72
N LEU A 16 5.99 -18.87 -22.33
CA LEU A 16 5.20 -18.29 -21.25
C LEU A 16 3.76 -18.33 -21.76
N ASN A 17 2.94 -19.21 -21.18
CA ASN A 17 1.54 -19.28 -21.53
C ASN A 17 0.94 -17.89 -21.27
N ALA A 18 0.35 -17.29 -22.31
CA ALA A 18 -0.32 -15.99 -22.17
C ALA A 18 -1.38 -15.98 -21.04
N ASN A 19 -1.93 -17.16 -20.71
CA ASN A 19 -2.84 -17.36 -19.58
C ASN A 19 -2.17 -17.17 -18.21
N ASP A 20 -0.94 -17.67 -18.03
CA ASP A 20 -0.19 -17.54 -16.77
C ASP A 20 0.23 -16.09 -16.54
N GLN A 21 0.69 -15.40 -17.59
CA GLN A 21 1.03 -13.97 -17.53
C GLN A 21 -0.20 -13.09 -17.22
N ALA A 22 -1.36 -13.40 -17.79
CA ALA A 22 -2.60 -12.69 -17.50
C ALA A 22 -3.07 -12.90 -16.05
N LYS A 23 -2.81 -14.08 -15.47
CA LYS A 23 -3.12 -14.39 -14.07
C LYS A 23 -2.18 -13.67 -13.11
N GLU A 24 -0.89 -13.67 -13.37
CA GLU A 24 0.10 -12.91 -12.59
C GLU A 24 -0.22 -11.41 -12.59
N GLY A 25 -0.60 -10.85 -13.74
CA GLY A 25 -1.03 -9.44 -13.82
C GLY A 25 -2.25 -9.12 -12.96
N LYS A 26 -3.24 -10.03 -12.88
CA LYS A 26 -4.41 -9.88 -12.00
C LYS A 26 -4.04 -9.94 -10.52
N VAL A 27 -3.13 -10.85 -10.15
CA VAL A 27 -2.62 -10.95 -8.77
C VAL A 27 -1.86 -9.68 -8.39
N ALA A 28 -0.94 -9.21 -9.24
CA ALA A 28 -0.17 -7.99 -9.00
C ALA A 28 -1.08 -6.77 -8.82
N LYS A 29 -2.06 -6.58 -9.72
CA LYS A 29 -3.04 -5.50 -9.59
C LYS A 29 -3.81 -5.59 -8.27
N TYR A 30 -4.26 -6.79 -7.90
CA TYR A 30 -4.96 -7.00 -6.65
C TYR A 30 -4.10 -6.69 -5.42
N VAL A 31 -2.82 -7.07 -5.41
CA VAL A 31 -1.89 -6.73 -4.33
C VAL A 31 -1.74 -5.22 -4.22
N MET A 32 -1.44 -4.54 -5.33
CA MET A 32 -1.24 -3.08 -5.36
C MET A 32 -2.46 -2.32 -4.86
N GLU A 33 -3.66 -2.68 -5.34
CA GLU A 33 -4.92 -2.03 -4.92
C GLU A 33 -5.18 -2.17 -3.41
N ASN A 34 -4.91 -3.35 -2.83
CA ASN A 34 -5.12 -3.57 -1.40
C ASN A 34 -4.06 -2.88 -0.56
N ILE A 35 -2.78 -2.99 -0.94
CA ILE A 35 -1.68 -2.33 -0.21
C ILE A 35 -1.84 -0.81 -0.25
N GLN A 36 -2.17 -0.23 -1.41
CA GLN A 36 -2.40 1.21 -1.54
C GLN A 36 -3.52 1.67 -0.60
N LYS A 37 -4.63 0.91 -0.54
CA LYS A 37 -5.76 1.21 0.33
C LYS A 37 -5.38 1.11 1.80
N GLU A 38 -4.51 0.18 2.17
CA GLU A 38 -4.02 0.05 3.53
C GLU A 38 -3.10 1.21 3.92
N TYR A 39 -2.17 1.62 3.07
CA TYR A 39 -1.38 2.83 3.29
C TYR A 39 -2.26 4.08 3.42
N LEU A 40 -3.31 4.20 2.59
CA LEU A 40 -4.24 5.32 2.66
C LEU A 40 -5.00 5.35 4.00
N ASN A 41 -5.38 4.18 4.52
CA ASN A 41 -6.00 4.06 5.84
C ASN A 41 -5.00 4.36 6.96
N CYS A 42 -3.74 3.94 6.82
CA CYS A 42 -2.71 4.19 7.79
C CYS A 42 -2.31 5.66 7.86
N TYR A 43 -2.20 6.34 6.73
CA TYR A 43 -2.06 7.79 6.69
C TYR A 43 -3.19 8.48 7.46
N SER A 44 -4.45 8.17 7.14
CA SER A 44 -5.61 8.75 7.84
C SER A 44 -5.60 8.46 9.34
N PHE A 45 -5.29 7.22 9.72
CA PHE A 45 -5.18 6.83 11.13
C PHE A 45 -4.11 7.63 11.87
N TYR A 46 -2.88 7.64 11.35
CA TYR A 46 -1.76 8.34 11.97
C TYR A 46 -2.03 9.84 12.08
N LYS A 47 -2.59 10.46 11.04
CA LYS A 47 -2.93 11.88 11.05
C LYS A 47 -3.96 12.22 12.13
N VAL A 48 -5.04 11.43 12.22
CA VAL A 48 -6.09 11.63 13.22
C VAL A 48 -5.60 11.30 14.65
N ALA A 49 -4.76 10.29 14.79
CA ALA A 49 -4.13 9.93 16.06
C ALA A 49 -3.20 11.04 16.55
N ALA A 50 -2.33 11.59 15.69
CA ALA A 50 -1.44 12.69 16.05
C ALA A 50 -2.22 13.91 16.55
N VAL A 51 -3.29 14.32 15.85
CA VAL A 51 -4.16 15.42 16.27
C VAL A 51 -4.83 15.11 17.62
N SER A 52 -5.32 13.90 17.81
CA SER A 52 -5.95 13.47 19.06
C SER A 52 -4.96 13.49 20.24
N PHE A 53 -3.74 13.02 20.01
CA PHE A 53 -2.68 12.95 21.02
C PHE A 53 -2.16 14.34 21.39
N LYS A 54 -2.04 15.23 20.40
CA LYS A 54 -1.72 16.64 20.62
C LYS A 54 -2.77 17.33 21.48
N LYS A 55 -4.06 17.12 21.21
CA LYS A 55 -5.16 17.66 22.03
C LYS A 55 -5.16 17.10 23.45
N ALA A 56 -4.76 15.85 23.63
CA ALA A 56 -4.65 15.19 24.92
C ALA A 56 -3.35 15.53 25.69
N GLY A 57 -2.51 16.43 25.17
CA GLY A 57 -1.26 16.85 25.82
C GLY A 57 -0.23 15.73 25.95
N LYS A 58 -0.19 14.79 24.99
CA LYS A 58 0.81 13.71 24.97
C LYS A 58 2.20 14.23 24.58
N ASP A 59 3.22 13.44 24.91
CA ASP A 59 4.61 13.75 24.61
C ASP A 59 4.84 14.06 23.14
N LYS A 60 5.64 15.10 22.90
CA LYS A 60 5.99 15.57 21.57
C LYS A 60 6.59 14.46 20.71
N ASN A 61 7.50 13.65 21.27
CA ASN A 61 8.13 12.55 20.54
C ASN A 61 7.10 11.51 20.01
N ILE A 62 6.00 11.28 20.75
CA ILE A 62 4.95 10.36 20.28
C ILE A 62 4.19 10.99 19.12
N ILE A 63 3.88 12.28 19.21
CA ILE A 63 3.19 13.03 18.15
C ILE A 63 4.07 13.07 16.89
N ASP A 64 5.34 13.41 17.02
CA ASP A 64 6.30 13.49 15.93
C ASP A 64 6.46 12.12 15.23
N ASN A 65 6.50 11.02 15.99
CA ASN A 65 6.54 9.66 15.43
C ASN A 65 5.26 9.31 14.64
N LEU A 66 4.08 9.71 15.14
CA LEU A 66 2.82 9.52 14.42
C LEU A 66 2.79 10.34 13.13
N GLU A 67 3.24 11.60 13.16
CA GLU A 67 3.31 12.46 11.98
C GLU A 67 4.30 11.90 10.95
N SER A 68 5.49 11.47 11.36
CA SER A 68 6.44 10.81 10.47
C SER A 68 5.88 9.54 9.85
N SER A 69 5.13 8.74 10.61
CA SER A 69 4.50 7.52 10.08
C SER A 69 3.38 7.84 9.08
N ALA A 70 2.66 8.95 9.30
CA ALA A 70 1.68 9.46 8.35
C ALA A 70 2.36 9.83 7.03
N ASP A 71 3.48 10.58 7.08
CA ASP A 71 4.20 11.02 5.88
C ASP A 71 4.71 9.84 5.04
N VAL A 72 5.28 8.81 5.69
CA VAL A 72 5.69 7.57 5.02
C VAL A 72 4.49 6.89 4.34
N SER A 73 3.38 6.76 5.06
CA SER A 73 2.17 6.12 4.52
C SER A 73 1.59 6.90 3.34
N LEU A 74 1.56 8.23 3.42
CA LEU A 74 1.08 9.10 2.34
C LEU A 74 1.92 8.96 1.08
N LYS A 75 3.25 8.92 1.23
CA LYS A 75 4.17 8.71 0.12
C LYS A 75 3.83 7.41 -0.62
N TYR A 76 3.75 6.28 0.09
CA TYR A 76 3.41 5.00 -0.56
C TYR A 76 2.01 4.98 -1.17
N THR A 77 1.03 5.66 -0.56
CA THR A 77 -0.29 5.83 -1.16
C THR A 77 -0.23 6.52 -2.52
N TYR A 78 0.58 7.58 -2.66
CA TYR A 78 0.76 8.30 -3.91
C TYR A 78 1.60 7.53 -4.93
N ASP A 79 2.73 6.95 -4.50
CA ASP A 79 3.60 6.16 -5.38
C ASP A 79 2.82 4.99 -6.03
N LEU A 80 2.03 4.25 -5.24
CA LEU A 80 1.19 3.16 -5.77
C LEU A 80 0.02 3.70 -6.58
N GLY A 81 -0.57 4.84 -6.18
CA GLY A 81 -1.64 5.48 -6.93
C GLY A 81 -1.20 5.88 -8.34
N GLU A 82 -0.02 6.46 -8.46
CA GLU A 82 0.59 6.84 -9.74
C GLU A 82 0.85 5.62 -10.63
N ILE A 83 1.41 4.54 -10.07
CA ILE A 83 1.62 3.26 -10.79
C ILE A 83 0.30 2.70 -11.32
N MET A 84 -0.80 2.88 -10.59
CA MET A 84 -2.15 2.48 -11.02
C MET A 84 -2.82 3.47 -11.99
N GLY A 85 -2.17 4.59 -12.32
CA GLY A 85 -2.65 5.59 -13.26
C GLY A 85 -3.56 6.66 -12.65
N PHE A 86 -3.58 6.81 -11.32
CA PHE A 86 -4.29 7.92 -10.69
C PHE A 86 -3.50 9.21 -10.80
N ASN A 87 -4.18 10.30 -11.14
CA ASN A 87 -3.57 11.63 -11.15
C ASN A 87 -3.56 12.25 -9.74
N PRO A 88 -2.73 13.28 -9.50
CA PRO A 88 -2.61 13.91 -8.18
C PRO A 88 -3.91 14.52 -7.63
N GLU A 89 -4.78 15.05 -8.50
CA GLU A 89 -6.04 15.67 -8.09
C GLU A 89 -7.01 14.63 -7.50
N VAL A 90 -7.17 13.50 -8.20
CA VAL A 90 -7.96 12.35 -7.75
C VAL A 90 -7.39 11.79 -6.45
N MET A 91 -6.06 11.63 -6.37
CA MET A 91 -5.40 11.14 -5.16
C MET A 91 -5.61 12.07 -3.96
N SER A 92 -5.55 13.38 -4.18
CA SER A 92 -5.81 14.39 -3.14
C SER A 92 -7.24 14.31 -2.62
N GLN A 93 -8.22 14.18 -3.53
CA GLN A 93 -9.62 14.08 -3.15
C GLN A 93 -9.91 12.78 -2.37
N ILE A 94 -9.44 11.63 -2.86
CA ILE A 94 -9.56 10.33 -2.16
C ILE A 94 -8.92 10.40 -0.76
N THR A 95 -7.75 11.03 -0.67
CA THR A 95 -7.02 11.20 0.59
C THR A 95 -7.81 12.04 1.58
N LYS A 96 -8.33 13.19 1.13
CA LYS A 96 -9.15 14.09 1.95
C LYS A 96 -10.42 13.39 2.45
N ASP A 97 -11.12 12.68 1.58
CA ASP A 97 -12.35 11.97 1.93
C ASP A 97 -12.08 10.85 2.93
N ASN A 98 -10.98 10.11 2.77
CA ASN A 98 -10.61 9.07 3.72
C ASN A 98 -10.24 9.65 5.10
N VAL A 99 -9.50 10.77 5.15
CA VAL A 99 -9.20 11.45 6.42
C VAL A 99 -10.47 11.91 7.11
N ASN A 100 -11.40 12.52 6.38
CA ASN A 100 -12.69 12.94 6.93
C ASN A 100 -13.49 11.76 7.51
N ASN A 101 -13.51 10.62 6.83
CA ASN A 101 -14.13 9.41 7.35
C ASN A 101 -13.47 8.95 8.67
N PHE A 102 -12.14 8.96 8.74
CA PHE A 102 -11.42 8.59 9.97
C PHE A 102 -11.64 9.58 11.11
N VAL A 103 -11.81 10.88 10.82
CA VAL A 103 -12.21 11.88 11.81
C VAL A 103 -13.57 11.53 12.40
N GLU A 104 -14.56 11.18 11.57
CA GLU A 104 -15.89 10.78 12.05
C GLU A 104 -15.86 9.47 12.86
N LEU A 105 -15.04 8.49 12.45
CA LEU A 105 -14.83 7.26 13.21
C LEU A 105 -14.18 7.54 14.58
N ALA A 106 -13.16 8.39 14.63
CA ALA A 106 -12.46 8.75 15.86
C ALA A 106 -13.36 9.49 16.86
N LYS A 107 -14.25 10.38 16.38
CA LYS A 107 -15.25 11.05 17.22
C LYS A 107 -16.20 10.07 17.90
N LYS A 108 -16.55 8.97 17.23
CA LYS A 108 -17.45 7.94 17.76
C LYS A 108 -16.73 7.05 18.76
N ASP A 109 -15.60 6.46 18.37
CA ASP A 109 -14.81 5.58 19.22
C ASP A 109 -13.37 5.48 18.73
N PHE A 110 -12.52 6.35 19.26
CA PHE A 110 -11.09 6.33 18.99
C PHE A 110 -10.41 5.04 19.47
N SER A 111 -10.88 4.41 20.56
CA SER A 111 -10.28 3.20 21.11
C SER A 111 -10.43 2.03 20.14
N SER A 112 -11.64 1.84 19.59
CA SER A 112 -11.88 0.82 18.57
C SER A 112 -11.10 1.11 17.28
N LEU A 113 -10.99 2.39 16.88
CA LEU A 113 -10.17 2.78 15.75
C LEU A 113 -8.69 2.41 15.95
N ALA A 114 -8.13 2.74 17.11
CA ALA A 114 -6.75 2.44 17.46
C ALA A 114 -6.48 0.93 17.55
N LYS A 115 -7.41 0.14 18.11
CA LYS A 115 -7.29 -1.34 18.13
C LYS A 115 -7.27 -1.92 16.71
N LYS A 116 -8.08 -1.38 15.81
CA LYS A 116 -8.18 -1.88 14.44
C LYS A 116 -6.95 -1.55 13.59
N TYR A 117 -6.47 -0.31 13.67
CA TYR A 117 -5.43 0.18 12.76
C TYR A 117 -4.04 0.27 13.39
N GLY A 118 -3.91 0.38 14.71
CA GLY A 118 -2.63 0.65 15.36
C GLY A 118 -1.54 -0.37 15.03
N LEU A 119 -1.78 -1.66 15.32
CA LEU A 119 -0.80 -2.72 15.05
C LEU A 119 -0.67 -3.01 13.55
N MET A 120 -1.78 -3.00 12.81
CA MET A 120 -1.76 -3.25 11.36
C MET A 120 -0.90 -2.21 10.63
N CYS A 121 -1.08 -0.93 10.94
CA CYS A 121 -0.33 0.15 10.32
C CYS A 121 1.14 0.14 10.74
N LYS A 122 1.42 -0.16 12.02
CA LYS A 122 2.80 -0.34 12.48
C LYS A 122 3.50 -1.41 11.65
N ASN A 123 2.88 -2.58 11.52
CA ASN A 123 3.47 -3.69 10.76
C ASN A 123 3.59 -3.36 9.28
N LEU A 124 2.62 -2.65 8.68
CA LEU A 124 2.71 -2.24 7.28
C LEU A 124 3.92 -1.31 7.02
N VAL A 125 4.22 -0.41 7.95
CA VAL A 125 5.34 0.54 7.83
C VAL A 125 6.68 -0.13 8.15
N GLU A 126 6.73 -1.01 9.16
CA GLU A 126 7.96 -1.66 9.62
C GLU A 126 8.32 -2.93 8.83
N ASP A 127 7.33 -3.67 8.32
CA ASP A 127 7.48 -4.93 7.59
C ASP A 127 6.46 -5.00 6.41
N PRO A 128 6.67 -4.20 5.35
CA PRO A 128 5.79 -4.19 4.18
C PRO A 128 5.82 -5.50 3.39
N GLU A 129 6.89 -6.28 3.48
CA GLU A 129 7.03 -7.57 2.79
C GLU A 129 6.01 -8.58 3.31
N GLN A 130 5.89 -8.71 4.64
CA GLN A 130 4.88 -9.58 5.24
C GLN A 130 3.47 -9.24 4.75
N ARG A 131 3.14 -7.95 4.64
CA ARG A 131 1.82 -7.53 4.16
C ARG A 131 1.62 -7.80 2.67
N THR A 132 2.66 -7.61 1.87
CA THR A 132 2.63 -7.90 0.43
C THR A 132 2.40 -9.40 0.20
N ASN A 133 3.16 -10.26 0.88
CA ASN A 133 3.03 -11.71 0.81
C ASN A 133 1.61 -12.17 1.22
N PHE A 134 1.04 -11.57 2.26
CA PHE A 134 -0.35 -11.85 2.66
C PHE A 134 -1.34 -11.61 1.50
N TRP A 135 -1.24 -10.48 0.80
CA TRP A 135 -2.14 -10.15 -0.31
C TRP A 135 -1.86 -10.98 -1.56
N GLU A 136 -0.60 -11.33 -1.80
CA GLU A 136 -0.23 -12.19 -2.91
C GLU A 136 -0.87 -13.57 -2.78
N GLU A 137 -0.79 -14.19 -1.61
CA GLU A 137 -1.43 -15.48 -1.34
C GLU A 137 -2.96 -15.40 -1.49
N LYS A 138 -3.57 -14.31 -1.02
CA LYS A 138 -5.00 -14.05 -1.25
C LYS A 138 -5.35 -13.90 -2.73
N GLY A 139 -4.52 -13.18 -3.49
CA GLY A 139 -4.68 -12.98 -4.92
C GLY A 139 -4.55 -14.29 -5.68
N LYS A 140 -3.53 -15.09 -5.38
CA LYS A 140 -3.32 -16.43 -5.98
C LYS A 140 -4.56 -17.29 -5.80
N ILE A 141 -5.11 -17.37 -4.58
CA ILE A 141 -6.35 -18.12 -4.29
C ILE A 141 -7.54 -17.58 -5.08
N LYS A 142 -7.69 -16.25 -5.14
CA LYS A 142 -8.84 -15.60 -5.79
C LYS A 142 -8.87 -15.81 -7.30
N PHE A 143 -7.71 -15.80 -7.95
CA PHE A 143 -7.59 -15.94 -9.40
C PHE A 143 -7.05 -17.31 -9.81
N LYS A 144 -7.22 -18.33 -8.95
CA LYS A 144 -6.83 -19.72 -9.25
C LYS A 144 -7.43 -20.20 -10.56
#